data_AF-A0A8G1RM34-F1
#
_entry.id   AF-A0A8G1RM34-F1
#
_cell.length_a   1.000
_cell.length_b   1.000
_cell.length_c   1.000
_cell.angle_alpha   90.00
_cell.angle_beta   90.00
_cell.angle_gamma   90.00
#
_symmetry.space_group_name_H-M   'P 1'
#
loop_
_entity.id
_entity.type
_entity.pdbx_description
1 polymer ?
#
loop_
_entity_poly.entity_id
_entity_poly.type
_entity_poly.pdbx_seq_one_letter_code
_entity_poly.pdbx_strand_id
1 'polypeptide(L)'
;MTRGKEITPQLRSRICELHSIGWGARKISRVHPELSLSGIKYTIRKEKDRVNCVTRPRPGRPKKLSEDQRALIRAMVEADPAVKSAELLEAVGNAITKRSLQRLLQEKGMGLRF
;
A
#
# COMPACT_ATOMS: atom_id res chain seq x y z
N MET A 1 -20.45 10.03 -12.76
CA MET A 1 -20.71 10.31 -11.33
C MET A 1 -19.40 10.75 -10.68
N THR A 2 -19.32 11.98 -10.21
CA THR A 2 -18.14 12.52 -9.53
C THR A 2 -17.93 11.75 -8.21
N ARG A 3 -16.74 11.19 -7.98
CA ARG A 3 -16.44 10.53 -6.70
C ARG A 3 -16.50 11.59 -5.59
N GLY A 4 -17.40 11.40 -4.62
CA GLY A 4 -17.47 12.23 -3.43
C GLY A 4 -16.21 12.08 -2.56
N LYS A 5 -16.05 13.02 -1.61
CA LYS A 5 -14.98 12.96 -0.60
C LYS A 5 -14.99 11.62 0.14
N GLU A 6 -13.82 11.20 0.58
CA GLU A 6 -13.68 9.98 1.36
C GLU A 6 -14.41 10.09 2.71
N ILE A 7 -15.19 9.06 3.07
CA ILE A 7 -15.86 8.98 4.39
C ILE A 7 -14.78 8.96 5.47
N THR A 8 -14.86 9.85 6.45
CA THR A 8 -13.88 9.92 7.54
C THR A 8 -13.94 8.69 8.45
N PRO A 9 -12.83 8.33 9.14
CA PRO A 9 -12.84 7.22 10.09
C PRO A 9 -13.93 7.33 11.16
N GLN A 10 -14.17 8.54 11.68
CA GLN A 10 -15.19 8.81 12.70
C GLN A 10 -16.59 8.47 12.17
N LEU A 11 -16.88 8.86 10.93
CA LEU A 11 -18.17 8.57 10.32
C LEU A 11 -18.33 7.08 10.00
N ARG A 12 -17.25 6.36 9.71
CA ARG A 12 -17.27 4.90 9.56
C ARG A 12 -17.54 4.19 10.89
N SER A 13 -16.89 4.63 11.98
CA SER A 13 -17.18 4.12 13.32
C SER A 13 -18.66 4.30 13.65
N ARG A 14 -19.20 5.49 13.40
CA ARG A 14 -20.61 5.80 13.65
C ARG A 14 -21.56 4.91 12.87
N ILE A 15 -21.28 4.66 11.58
CA ILE A 15 -22.08 3.73 10.76
C ILE A 15 -22.05 2.32 11.35
N CYS A 16 -20.89 1.86 11.81
CA CYS A 16 -20.72 0.51 12.36
C CYS A 16 -21.40 0.36 13.73
N GLU A 17 -21.36 1.39 14.58
CA GLU A 17 -22.14 1.46 15.83
C GLU A 17 -23.64 1.39 15.56
N LEU A 18 -24.16 2.19 14.63
CA LEU A 18 -25.59 2.17 14.29
C LEU A 18 -26.00 0.80 13.74
N HIS A 19 -25.15 0.18 12.93
CA HIS A 19 -25.40 -1.16 12.41
C HIS A 19 -25.36 -2.23 13.52
N SER A 20 -24.46 -2.12 14.50
CA SER A 20 -24.35 -3.10 15.60
C SER A 20 -25.57 -3.08 16.53
N ILE A 21 -26.22 -1.92 16.70
CA ILE A 21 -27.51 -1.80 17.40
C ILE A 21 -28.73 -2.16 16.53
N GLY A 22 -28.51 -2.78 15.36
CA GLY A 22 -29.57 -3.35 14.51
C GLY A 22 -30.17 -2.38 13.48
N TRP A 23 -29.57 -1.21 13.22
CA TRP A 23 -30.10 -0.32 12.21
C TRP A 23 -29.76 -0.78 10.79
N GLY A 24 -30.80 -0.89 9.94
CA GLY A 24 -30.62 -1.15 8.52
C GLY A 24 -30.00 0.03 7.77
N ALA A 25 -29.26 -0.25 6.69
CA ALA A 25 -28.55 0.76 5.90
C ALA A 25 -29.44 1.91 5.37
N ARG A 26 -30.71 1.64 5.05
CA ARG A 26 -31.67 2.70 4.65
C ARG A 26 -31.99 3.66 5.80
N LYS A 27 -32.11 3.14 7.02
CA LYS A 27 -32.36 3.94 8.23
C LYS A 27 -31.14 4.82 8.54
N ILE A 28 -29.94 4.25 8.44
CA ILE A 28 -28.66 4.99 8.60
C ILE A 28 -28.56 6.11 7.56
N SER A 29 -28.90 5.83 6.29
CA SER A 29 -28.87 6.82 5.21
C SER A 29 -29.83 8.00 5.39
N ARG A 30 -30.91 7.82 6.16
CA ARG A 30 -31.84 8.92 6.49
C ARG A 30 -31.26 9.87 7.54
N VAL A 31 -30.46 9.34 8.48
CA VAL A 31 -29.79 10.14 9.52
C VAL A 31 -28.48 10.75 9.03
N HIS A 32 -27.85 10.11 8.03
CA HIS A 32 -26.64 10.58 7.36
C HIS A 32 -26.90 10.82 5.86
N PRO A 33 -27.68 11.85 5.49
CA PRO A 33 -28.03 12.14 4.09
C PRO A 33 -26.83 12.53 3.23
N GLU A 34 -25.73 12.97 3.84
CA GLU A 34 -24.45 13.24 3.17
C GLU A 34 -23.79 11.98 2.61
N LEU A 35 -24.22 10.80 3.06
CA LEU A 35 -23.71 9.51 2.63
C LEU A 35 -24.64 8.83 1.65
N SER A 36 -24.07 8.36 0.54
CA SER A 36 -24.81 7.46 -0.34
C SER A 36 -25.11 6.12 0.34
N LEU A 37 -26.29 5.56 0.07
CA LEU A 37 -26.67 4.22 0.54
C LEU A 37 -25.62 3.16 0.16
N SER A 38 -25.02 3.28 -1.01
CA SER A 38 -23.93 2.41 -1.48
C SER A 38 -22.67 2.55 -0.62
N GLY A 39 -22.30 3.76 -0.21
CA GLY A 39 -21.18 4.04 0.68
C GLY A 39 -21.37 3.45 2.09
N ILE A 40 -22.60 3.51 2.61
CA ILE A 40 -22.96 2.89 3.89
C ILE A 40 -22.85 1.37 3.81
N LYS A 41 -23.48 0.75 2.80
CA LYS A 41 -23.38 -0.71 2.58
C LYS A 41 -21.94 -1.17 2.39
N TYR A 42 -21.16 -0.41 1.62
CA TYR A 42 -19.74 -0.70 1.41
C TYR A 42 -18.95 -0.65 2.72
N THR A 43 -19.20 0.38 3.53
CA THR A 43 -18.57 0.56 4.84
C THR A 43 -18.86 -0.61 5.77
N ILE A 44 -20.13 -0.99 5.93
CA ILE A 44 -20.54 -2.13 6.78
C ILE A 44 -19.83 -3.41 6.32
N ARG A 45 -19.86 -3.70 5.02
CA ARG A 45 -19.23 -4.91 4.46
C ARG A 45 -17.71 -4.95 4.65
N LYS A 46 -17.06 -3.79 4.59
CA LYS A 46 -15.59 -3.66 4.67
C LYS A 46 -15.07 -3.48 6.08
N GLU A 47 -15.93 -3.38 7.08
CA GLU A 47 -15.49 -3.15 8.45
C GLU A 47 -14.55 -4.24 8.95
N LYS A 48 -14.87 -5.52 8.67
CA LYS A 48 -14.00 -6.67 9.00
C LYS A 48 -12.60 -6.61 8.37
N ASP A 49 -12.44 -5.88 7.26
CA ASP A 49 -11.17 -5.79 6.55
C ASP A 49 -10.35 -4.58 7.04
N ARG A 50 -10.95 -3.65 7.79
CA ARG A 50 -10.30 -2.39 8.22
C ARG A 50 -9.67 -2.55 9.59
N VAL A 51 -8.61 -1.78 9.81
CA VAL A 51 -8.02 -1.55 11.13
C VAL A 51 -8.26 -0.09 11.47
N ASN A 52 -8.80 0.18 12.67
CA ASN A 52 -9.11 1.53 13.15
C ASN A 52 -10.01 2.37 12.22
N CYS A 53 -10.95 1.74 11.49
CA CYS A 53 -11.82 2.42 10.52
C CYS A 53 -11.10 3.17 9.38
N VAL A 54 -9.80 2.94 9.18
CA VAL A 54 -9.01 3.58 8.11
C VAL A 54 -9.09 2.78 6.82
N THR A 55 -9.04 3.47 5.67
CA THR A 55 -8.96 2.80 4.38
C THR A 55 -7.62 2.11 4.26
N ARG A 56 -7.64 0.83 3.88
CA ARG A 56 -6.40 0.10 3.61
C ARG A 56 -5.63 0.80 2.49
N PRO A 57 -4.31 1.02 2.66
CA PRO A 57 -3.45 1.42 1.55
C PRO A 57 -3.66 0.47 0.37
N ARG A 58 -3.74 1.02 -0.83
CA ARG A 58 -3.82 0.19 -2.03
C ARG A 58 -2.51 -0.61 -2.14
N PRO A 59 -2.57 -1.91 -2.48
CA PRO A 59 -1.36 -2.61 -2.84
C PRO A 59 -0.74 -1.86 -4.02
N GLY A 60 0.53 -1.48 -3.86
CA GLY A 60 1.29 -0.86 -4.93
C GLY A 60 1.48 -1.83 -6.09
N ARG A 61 1.99 -1.31 -7.21
CA ARG A 61 2.41 -2.17 -8.33
C ARG A 61 3.44 -3.18 -7.82
N PRO A 62 3.36 -4.47 -8.21
CA PRO A 62 4.43 -5.43 -7.94
C PRO A 62 5.77 -4.87 -8.39
N LYS A 63 6.77 -4.95 -7.51
CA LYS A 63 8.13 -4.49 -7.82
C LYS A 63 8.77 -5.49 -8.80
N LYS A 64 9.61 -4.99 -9.71
CA LYS A 64 10.26 -5.82 -10.75
C LYS A 64 11.23 -6.87 -10.19
N LEU A 65 11.90 -6.56 -9.08
CA LEU A 65 12.79 -7.48 -8.40
C LEU A 65 12.02 -8.33 -7.39
N SER A 66 12.27 -9.65 -7.43
CA SER A 66 11.91 -10.57 -6.35
C SER A 66 12.70 -10.26 -5.08
N GLU A 67 12.27 -10.79 -3.95
CA GLU A 67 12.98 -10.59 -2.69
C GLU A 67 14.36 -11.29 -2.71
N ASP A 68 14.45 -12.46 -3.36
CA ASP A 68 15.70 -13.21 -3.53
C ASP A 68 16.73 -12.42 -4.34
N GLN A 69 16.30 -11.77 -5.43
CA GLN A 69 17.18 -10.91 -6.22
C GLN A 69 17.68 -9.70 -5.42
N ARG A 70 16.87 -9.17 -4.50
CA ARG A 70 17.34 -8.11 -3.58
C ARG A 70 18.29 -8.63 -2.52
N ALA A 71 18.08 -9.85 -2.03
CA ALA A 71 19.00 -10.49 -1.10
C ALA A 71 20.35 -10.75 -1.77
N LEU A 72 20.35 -11.19 -3.04
CA LEU A 72 21.57 -11.37 -3.84
C LEU A 72 22.33 -10.07 -4.03
N ILE A 73 21.67 -8.98 -4.46
CA ILE A 73 22.31 -7.66 -4.59
C ILE A 73 22.92 -7.21 -3.26
N ARG A 74 22.22 -7.42 -2.14
CA ARG A 74 22.74 -7.08 -0.81
C ARG A 74 24.00 -7.87 -0.47
N ALA A 75 23.96 -9.19 -0.63
CA ALA A 75 25.10 -10.06 -0.34
C ALA A 75 26.33 -9.69 -1.17
N MET A 76 26.15 -9.34 -2.45
CA MET A 76 27.27 -8.90 -3.31
C MET A 76 27.88 -7.58 -2.86
N VAL A 77 27.05 -6.60 -2.45
CA VAL A 77 27.53 -5.29 -1.96
C VAL A 77 28.18 -5.40 -0.58
N GLU A 78 27.68 -6.29 0.28
CA GLU A 78 28.28 -6.57 1.59
C GLU A 78 29.62 -7.31 1.46
N ALA A 79 29.74 -8.24 0.50
CA ALA A 79 30.98 -8.96 0.24
C ALA A 79 32.05 -8.07 -0.42
N ASP A 80 31.65 -7.22 -1.37
CA ASP A 80 32.53 -6.25 -2.02
C ASP A 80 31.85 -4.89 -2.19
N PRO A 81 32.16 -3.90 -1.34
CA PRO A 81 31.63 -2.54 -1.46
C PRO A 81 32.03 -1.80 -2.74
N ALA A 82 33.05 -2.28 -3.47
CA ALA A 82 33.52 -1.71 -4.74
C ALA A 82 32.88 -2.38 -5.97
N VAL A 83 31.96 -3.33 -5.78
CA VAL A 83 31.29 -4.06 -6.87
C VAL A 83 30.68 -3.09 -7.89
N LYS A 84 30.92 -3.38 -9.17
CA LYS A 84 30.45 -2.51 -10.25
C LYS A 84 28.95 -2.67 -10.43
N SER A 85 28.27 -1.57 -10.75
CA SER A 85 26.84 -1.59 -11.05
C SER A 85 26.48 -2.53 -12.21
N ALA A 86 27.40 -2.80 -13.13
CA ALA A 86 27.17 -3.70 -14.26
C ALA A 86 27.04 -5.17 -13.80
N GLU A 87 27.94 -5.61 -12.92
CA GLU A 87 27.95 -6.97 -12.35
C GLU A 87 26.68 -7.23 -11.52
N LEU A 88 26.24 -6.24 -10.74
CA LEU A 88 24.98 -6.32 -10.00
C LEU A 88 23.75 -6.43 -10.91
N LEU A 89 23.77 -5.80 -12.09
CA LEU A 89 22.67 -5.88 -13.06
C LEU A 89 22.66 -7.23 -13.77
N GLU A 90 23.82 -7.77 -14.14
CA GLU A 90 23.94 -9.10 -14.72
C GLU A 90 23.49 -10.19 -13.75
N ALA A 91 23.86 -10.11 -12.47
CA ALA A 91 23.45 -11.06 -11.44
C ALA A 91 21.92 -11.18 -11.28
N VAL A 92 21.17 -10.13 -11.60
CA VAL A 92 19.69 -10.14 -11.59
C VAL A 92 19.07 -10.23 -12.99
N GLY A 93 19.85 -10.62 -14.00
CA GLY A 93 19.39 -10.83 -15.37
C GLY A 93 18.91 -9.55 -16.05
N ASN A 94 19.50 -8.40 -15.73
CA ASN A 94 19.14 -7.09 -16.26
C ASN A 94 17.64 -6.74 -16.08
N ALA A 95 16.99 -7.28 -15.05
CA ALA A 95 15.57 -7.05 -14.76
C ALA A 95 15.23 -5.58 -14.45
N ILE A 96 16.24 -4.78 -14.08
CA ILE A 96 16.10 -3.37 -13.71
C ILE A 96 17.14 -2.48 -14.40
N THR A 97 16.91 -1.16 -14.35
CA THR A 97 17.85 -0.17 -14.87
C THR A 97 18.88 0.23 -13.81
N LYS A 98 20.06 0.73 -14.23
CA LYS A 98 21.09 1.29 -13.34
C LYS A 98 20.53 2.31 -12.35
N ARG A 99 19.61 3.18 -12.79
CA ARG A 99 18.96 4.18 -11.91
C ARG A 99 18.06 3.56 -10.84
N SER A 100 17.41 2.43 -11.17
CA SER A 100 16.60 1.68 -10.20
C SER A 100 17.48 0.98 -9.17
N LEU A 101 18.63 0.44 -9.60
CA LEU A 101 19.64 -0.13 -8.71
C LEU A 101 20.20 0.92 -7.75
N GLN A 102 20.57 2.10 -8.26
CA GLN A 102 21.05 3.21 -7.44
C GLN A 102 20.03 3.65 -6.38
N ARG A 103 18.75 3.77 -6.75
CA ARG A 103 17.68 4.08 -5.79
C ARG A 103 17.53 3.02 -4.72
N LEU A 104 17.60 1.75 -5.10
CA LEU A 104 17.50 0.62 -4.17
C LEU A 104 18.63 0.63 -3.15
N LEU A 105 19.85 0.92 -3.59
CA LEU A 105 21.04 0.98 -2.73
C LEU A 105 21.01 2.20 -1.79
N GLN A 106 20.55 3.36 -2.30
CA GLN A 106 20.33 4.56 -1.48
C GLN A 106 19.23 4.38 -0.42
N GLU A 107 18.10 3.76 -0.77
CA GLU A 107 17.00 3.47 0.17
C GLU A 107 17.48 2.61 1.36
N LYS A 108 18.52 1.79 1.14
CA LYS A 108 19.09 0.91 2.15
C LYS A 108 20.33 1.46 2.85
N GLY A 109 20.72 2.70 2.58
CA GLY A 109 21.92 3.32 3.16
C GLY A 109 23.25 2.72 2.68
N MET A 110 23.21 1.85 1.67
CA MET A 110 24.39 1.24 1.04
C MET A 110 24.86 2.15 -0.09
N GLY A 111 25.43 3.30 0.25
CA GLY A 111 25.90 4.26 -0.74
C GLY A 111 27.05 3.69 -1.57
N LEU A 112 26.79 3.35 -2.84
CA LEU A 112 27.84 3.24 -3.83
C LEU A 112 28.51 4.61 -3.97
N ARG A 113 29.80 4.69 -3.62
CA ARG A 113 30.66 5.81 -4.01
C ARG A 113 30.89 5.68 -5.51
N PHE A 114 30.27 6.56 -6.28
CA PHE A 114 30.55 6.72 -7.71
C PHE A 114 31.72 7.68 -7.90
#